data_AF-A0A7J6RKP5-F1
#
_entry.id   AF-A0A7J6RKP5-F1
#
_cell.length_a   1.000
_cell.length_b   1.000
_cell.length_c   1.000
_cell.angle_alpha   90.00
_cell.angle_beta   90.00
_cell.angle_gamma   90.00
#
_symmetry.space_group_name_H-M   'P 1'
#
loop_
_entity.id
_entity.type
_entity.pdbx_description
1 polymer ?
#
loop_
_entity_poly.entity_id
_entity_poly.type
_entity_poly.pdbx_seq_one_letter_code
_entity_poly.pdbx_strand_id
1 'polypeptide(L)'
;DVAWDTIRVPVASNVTTVLLPVDVGTTQLVATTAPPVIVPGNVTINTTSTTTVEVPVVVPTASAIPVGKRDVYLANGFFFLAVLLGLSLLGGQFLKWARVRWLGESGLATTLGLLCGLLLYSLRAETMLEKVLELNEEVFFFVLLPPIIFQGGFCIDTKTLFKNFGTIVWLAVWATLCSFMFIAGAVFLAGQLELCSPWTIHEAMGFATVISATDPVAVLSVLKSLSTAGPLLSGLIAGESLLNDAICLVLYRSLIRWEDRSLVHALQTFIYVFASSCLLGTAFAFVSSLVYKFFPRDNGGNNGGYELASRRLASEEVEHARYERGDQERSAGYGYSVVLEVSVLVLFVWMSYLLAEGLQLSGICAILFCGIFMRKYT
;
A
#
# COMPACT_ATOMS: atom_id res chain seq x y z
N ASP A 1 8.87 -38.50 2.86
CA ASP A 1 8.25 -38.69 4.18
C ASP A 1 7.73 -37.36 4.70
N VAL A 2 6.46 -37.06 4.43
CA VAL A 2 5.78 -35.83 4.87
C VAL A 2 4.91 -36.22 6.07
N ALA A 3 5.20 -35.64 7.23
CA ALA A 3 4.37 -35.81 8.43
C ALA A 3 3.13 -34.92 8.28
N TRP A 4 1.95 -35.53 8.33
CA TRP A 4 0.66 -34.86 8.29
C TRP A 4 0.18 -34.61 9.73
N ASP A 5 -0.01 -33.36 10.12
CA ASP A 5 -0.66 -33.05 11.39
C ASP A 5 -2.18 -33.20 11.25
N THR A 6 -2.76 -34.06 12.07
CA THR A 6 -4.19 -34.37 12.06
C THR A 6 -4.90 -33.45 13.03
N ILE A 7 -5.63 -32.44 12.55
CA ILE A 7 -6.47 -31.59 13.40
C ILE A 7 -7.83 -32.28 13.60
N ARG A 8 -8.21 -32.50 14.86
CA ARG A 8 -9.47 -33.16 15.25
C ARG A 8 -10.55 -32.11 15.53
N VAL A 9 -11.68 -32.18 14.84
CA VAL A 9 -12.85 -31.32 15.10
C VAL A 9 -14.07 -32.20 15.42
N PRO A 10 -14.71 -32.06 16.60
CA PRO A 10 -15.92 -32.80 16.91
C PRO A 10 -17.14 -32.19 16.21
N VAL A 11 -17.93 -33.01 15.52
CA VAL A 11 -19.24 -32.63 14.96
C VAL A 11 -20.33 -33.34 15.77
N ALA A 12 -21.26 -32.57 16.34
CA ALA A 12 -22.45 -33.10 17.01
C ALA A 12 -23.66 -32.97 16.08
N SER A 13 -24.35 -34.08 15.79
CA SER A 13 -25.60 -34.09 15.01
C SER A 13 -26.77 -34.57 15.87
N ASN A 14 -27.85 -33.78 15.94
CA ASN A 14 -29.12 -34.20 16.54
C ASN A 14 -29.96 -34.94 15.48
N VAL A 15 -30.34 -36.20 15.73
CA VAL A 15 -31.18 -37.01 14.82
C VAL A 15 -32.59 -37.14 15.41
N THR A 16 -33.62 -36.76 14.64
CA THR A 16 -35.04 -37.05 14.92
C THR A 16 -35.49 -38.25 14.10
N THR A 17 -35.92 -39.33 14.76
CA THR A 17 -36.39 -40.58 14.14
C THR A 17 -37.88 -40.52 13.79
N VAL A 18 -38.23 -40.77 12.52
CA VAL A 18 -39.60 -41.12 12.07
C VAL A 18 -39.61 -42.62 11.72
N LEU A 19 -40.52 -43.37 12.33
CA LEU A 19 -40.65 -44.83 12.17
C LEU A 19 -41.38 -45.19 10.86
N LEU A 20 -40.74 -45.98 9.99
CA LEU A 20 -41.38 -46.71 8.90
C LEU A 20 -40.91 -48.19 8.90
N PRO A 21 -41.75 -49.14 8.46
CA PRO A 21 -41.50 -50.57 8.64
C PRO A 21 -40.49 -51.14 7.63
N VAL A 22 -39.98 -52.30 8.03
CA VAL A 22 -38.81 -53.06 7.58
C VAL A 22 -38.78 -53.43 6.09
N ASP A 23 -37.54 -53.57 5.62
CA ASP A 23 -37.01 -54.03 4.33
C ASP A 23 -36.84 -52.98 3.23
N VAL A 24 -35.67 -53.07 2.57
CA VAL A 24 -35.04 -52.20 1.56
C VAL A 24 -33.99 -51.25 2.13
N GLY A 25 -32.72 -51.54 1.80
CA GLY A 25 -31.54 -50.80 2.22
C GLY A 25 -31.62 -49.32 1.87
N THR A 26 -31.56 -48.47 2.88
CA THR A 26 -31.60 -47.02 2.75
C THR A 26 -30.18 -46.46 2.74
N THR A 27 -29.71 -46.06 1.56
CA THR A 27 -28.58 -45.13 1.41
C THR A 27 -29.00 -43.75 1.91
N GLN A 28 -28.35 -43.22 2.96
CA GLN A 28 -28.49 -41.81 3.32
C GLN A 28 -27.44 -40.97 2.58
N LEU A 29 -27.92 -40.02 1.79
CA LEU A 29 -27.11 -38.96 1.19
C LEU A 29 -26.90 -37.86 2.23
N VAL A 30 -25.66 -37.73 2.73
CA VAL A 30 -25.25 -36.55 3.49
C VAL A 30 -24.85 -35.48 2.47
N ALA A 31 -25.61 -34.39 2.43
CA ALA A 31 -25.29 -33.25 1.57
C ALA A 31 -24.15 -32.43 2.20
N THR A 32 -22.96 -32.57 1.64
CA THR A 32 -21.83 -31.64 1.83
C THR A 32 -21.40 -31.09 0.47
N THR A 33 -20.82 -29.90 0.43
CA THR A 33 -20.38 -29.17 -0.78
C THR A 33 -19.19 -29.79 -1.54
N ALA A 34 -18.96 -31.09 -1.39
CA ALA A 34 -17.93 -31.89 -2.08
C ALA A 34 -18.53 -33.28 -2.42
N PRO A 35 -18.03 -34.00 -3.45
CA PRO A 35 -18.72 -35.16 -4.01
C PRO A 35 -18.92 -36.30 -2.99
N PRO A 36 -20.05 -37.03 -3.04
CA PRO A 36 -20.42 -37.98 -2.00
C PRO A 36 -19.54 -39.24 -2.02
N VAL A 37 -18.98 -39.60 -0.85
CA VAL A 37 -18.23 -40.84 -0.64
C VAL A 37 -19.15 -41.89 -0.01
N ILE A 38 -19.30 -43.05 -0.66
CA ILE A 38 -20.12 -44.17 -0.20
C ILE A 38 -19.26 -45.11 0.66
N VAL A 39 -19.68 -45.39 1.89
CA VAL A 39 -19.01 -46.37 2.78
C VAL A 39 -20.00 -47.48 3.14
N PRO A 40 -19.69 -48.78 2.93
CA PRO A 40 -20.56 -49.88 3.35
C PRO A 40 -20.27 -50.27 4.81
N GLY A 41 -21.31 -50.36 5.63
CA GLY A 41 -21.21 -50.89 6.99
C GLY A 41 -22.58 -51.29 7.54
N ASN A 42 -22.69 -52.53 8.03
CA ASN A 42 -23.86 -53.04 8.73
C ASN A 42 -23.76 -52.63 10.21
N VAL A 43 -24.67 -51.81 10.72
CA VAL A 43 -24.68 -51.41 12.14
C VAL A 43 -26.05 -51.69 12.75
N THR A 44 -26.09 -52.62 13.70
CA THR A 44 -27.21 -52.80 14.64
C THR A 44 -27.01 -51.85 15.83
N ILE A 45 -27.90 -50.89 16.02
CA ILE A 45 -27.83 -49.90 17.10
C ILE A 45 -28.88 -50.24 18.16
N ASN A 46 -28.44 -50.73 19.32
CA ASN A 46 -29.18 -50.60 20.57
C ASN A 46 -28.35 -49.70 21.50
N THR A 47 -29.02 -48.77 22.17
CA THR A 47 -28.53 -47.80 23.17
C THR A 47 -27.81 -46.54 22.64
N THR A 48 -28.34 -45.38 23.03
CA THR A 48 -27.81 -44.03 22.82
C THR A 48 -26.37 -43.91 23.31
N SER A 49 -25.44 -43.95 22.37
CA SER A 49 -24.02 -43.69 22.58
C SER A 49 -23.59 -42.69 21.51
N THR A 50 -23.15 -41.49 21.92
CA THR A 50 -22.61 -40.48 21.02
C THR A 50 -21.29 -41.00 20.44
N THR A 51 -21.32 -41.60 19.25
CA THR A 51 -20.10 -42.04 18.55
C THR A 51 -19.53 -40.87 17.74
N THR A 52 -18.40 -40.34 18.19
CA THR A 52 -17.58 -39.40 17.40
C THR A 52 -16.91 -40.15 16.26
N VAL A 53 -17.32 -39.90 15.02
CA VAL A 53 -16.64 -40.42 13.83
C VAL A 53 -15.52 -39.45 13.46
N GLU A 54 -14.27 -39.87 13.65
CA GLU A 54 -13.09 -39.09 13.25
C GLU A 54 -12.89 -39.22 11.72
N VAL A 55 -13.23 -38.16 10.96
CA VAL A 55 -12.91 -38.07 9.54
C VAL A 55 -11.61 -37.27 9.38
N PRO A 56 -10.53 -37.86 8.84
CA PRO A 56 -9.31 -37.09 8.56
C PRO A 56 -9.60 -36.09 7.43
N VAL A 57 -9.73 -34.81 7.77
CA VAL A 57 -9.78 -33.72 6.80
C VAL A 57 -8.35 -33.42 6.37
N VAL A 58 -8.00 -33.82 5.14
CA VAL A 58 -6.74 -33.39 4.50
C VAL A 58 -6.96 -31.95 4.02
N VAL A 59 -6.59 -30.98 4.85
CA VAL A 59 -6.47 -29.59 4.41
C VAL A 59 -5.19 -29.51 3.57
N PRO A 60 -5.23 -29.10 2.29
CA PRO A 60 -4.00 -28.85 1.54
C PRO A 60 -3.32 -27.63 2.17
N THR A 61 -2.39 -27.87 3.09
CA THR A 61 -1.51 -26.82 3.59
C THR A 61 -0.65 -26.36 2.40
N ALA A 62 -0.77 -25.08 2.05
CA ALA A 62 0.16 -24.40 1.16
C ALA A 62 1.60 -24.86 1.46
N SER A 63 2.35 -25.15 0.40
CA SER A 63 3.65 -25.83 0.37
C SER A 63 4.54 -25.59 1.61
N ALA A 64 4.36 -26.36 2.69
CA ALA A 64 5.14 -26.19 3.92
C ALA A 64 6.62 -26.48 3.61
N ILE A 65 7.49 -25.47 3.77
CA ILE A 65 8.93 -25.61 3.47
C ILE A 65 9.50 -26.68 4.40
N PRO A 66 10.33 -27.61 3.90
CA PRO A 66 11.10 -28.48 4.76
C PRO A 66 11.89 -27.66 5.79
N VAL A 67 11.63 -27.91 7.08
CA VAL A 67 12.28 -27.23 8.21
C VAL A 67 13.80 -27.40 8.05
N GLY A 68 14.52 -26.28 7.89
CA GLY A 68 15.97 -26.25 7.63
C GLY A 68 16.40 -25.70 6.27
N LYS A 69 15.48 -25.50 5.30
CA LYS A 69 15.80 -24.85 4.01
C LYS A 69 15.19 -23.46 3.82
N ARG A 70 14.38 -22.99 4.78
CA ARG A 70 13.67 -21.70 4.72
C ARG A 70 14.57 -20.52 4.39
N ASP A 71 15.73 -20.43 5.02
CA ASP A 71 16.62 -19.28 4.86
C ASP A 71 17.20 -19.19 3.45
N VAL A 72 17.42 -20.35 2.81
CA VAL A 72 17.87 -20.43 1.40
C VAL A 72 16.77 -20.00 0.44
N TYR A 73 15.52 -20.42 0.68
CA TYR A 73 14.38 -19.98 -0.14
C TYR A 73 14.12 -18.48 0.01
N LEU A 74 14.18 -17.94 1.23
CA LEU A 74 14.06 -16.50 1.49
C LEU A 74 15.21 -15.71 0.84
N ALA A 75 16.46 -16.17 0.97
CA ALA A 75 17.61 -15.52 0.35
C ALA A 75 17.52 -15.51 -1.18
N ASN A 76 17.17 -16.64 -1.80
CA ASN A 76 16.94 -16.72 -3.24
C ASN A 76 15.81 -15.80 -3.69
N GLY A 77 14.77 -15.67 -2.85
CA GLY A 77 13.65 -14.77 -3.07
C GLY A 77 14.01 -13.30 -3.07
N PHE A 78 14.66 -12.85 -2.00
CA PHE A 78 15.15 -11.47 -1.91
C PHE A 78 16.17 -11.16 -2.99
N PHE A 79 17.06 -12.11 -3.31
CA PHE A 79 17.99 -11.97 -4.43
C PHE A 79 17.25 -11.79 -5.75
N PHE A 80 16.25 -12.61 -6.02
CA PHE A 80 15.43 -12.51 -7.22
C PHE A 80 14.69 -11.17 -7.30
N LEU A 81 14.06 -10.72 -6.20
CA LEU A 81 13.39 -9.42 -6.14
C LEU A 81 14.38 -8.27 -6.36
N ALA A 82 15.58 -8.35 -5.77
CA ALA A 82 16.64 -7.35 -5.95
C ALA A 82 17.15 -7.31 -7.39
N VAL A 83 17.31 -8.46 -8.05
CA VAL A 83 17.66 -8.53 -9.48
C VAL A 83 16.55 -7.94 -10.34
N LEU A 84 15.29 -8.27 -10.06
CA LEU A 84 14.13 -7.76 -10.79
C LEU A 84 14.03 -6.23 -10.66
N LEU A 85 14.23 -5.71 -9.44
CA LEU A 85 14.32 -4.27 -9.17
C LEU A 85 15.53 -3.63 -9.88
N GLY A 86 16.70 -4.25 -9.84
CA GLY A 86 17.88 -3.76 -10.54
C GLY A 86 17.68 -3.68 -12.05
N LEU A 87 17.07 -4.71 -12.64
CA LEU A 87 16.72 -4.75 -14.07
C LEU A 87 15.68 -3.70 -14.44
N SER A 88 14.66 -3.48 -13.61
CA SER A 88 13.64 -2.47 -13.88
C SER A 88 14.22 -1.05 -13.80
N LEU A 89 15.11 -0.77 -12.84
CA LEU A 89 15.81 0.51 -12.70
C LEU A 89 16.77 0.76 -13.88
N LEU A 90 17.63 -0.21 -14.21
CA LEU A 90 18.56 -0.11 -15.35
C LEU A 90 17.79 0.01 -16.67
N GLY A 91 16.73 -0.77 -16.83
CA GLY A 91 15.84 -0.69 -17.98
C GLY A 91 15.19 0.68 -18.10
N GLY A 92 14.73 1.29 -17.00
CA GLY A 92 14.20 2.66 -17.00
C GLY A 92 15.21 3.69 -17.48
N GLN A 93 16.46 3.59 -17.03
CA GLN A 93 17.55 4.45 -17.51
C GLN A 93 17.87 4.21 -18.99
N PHE A 94 17.87 2.96 -19.43
CA PHE A 94 18.05 2.60 -20.83
C PHE A 94 16.94 3.17 -21.71
N LEU A 95 15.67 3.12 -21.29
CA LEU A 95 14.53 3.72 -21.99
C LEU A 95 14.72 5.23 -22.19
N LYS A 96 15.19 5.93 -21.13
CA LYS A 96 15.52 7.35 -21.20
C LYS A 96 16.67 7.62 -22.18
N TRP A 97 17.73 6.83 -22.13
CA TRP A 97 18.87 6.93 -23.04
C TRP A 97 18.46 6.70 -24.51
N ALA A 98 17.65 5.68 -24.77
CA ALA A 98 17.11 5.35 -26.07
C ALA A 98 15.99 6.30 -26.56
N ARG A 99 15.63 7.32 -25.75
CA ARG A 99 14.56 8.30 -26.02
C ARG A 99 13.20 7.66 -26.33
N VAL A 100 12.90 6.51 -25.72
CA VAL A 100 11.58 5.87 -25.85
C VAL A 100 10.57 6.66 -25.00
N ARG A 101 9.52 7.18 -25.63
CA ARG A 101 8.50 8.05 -24.96
C ARG A 101 7.18 7.34 -24.67
N TRP A 102 6.92 6.18 -25.27
CA TRP A 102 5.65 5.47 -25.12
C TRP A 102 5.57 4.58 -23.88
N LEU A 103 6.71 4.20 -23.30
CA LEU A 103 6.75 3.35 -22.10
C LEU A 103 7.43 4.12 -20.96
N GLY A 104 6.71 4.31 -19.86
CA GLY A 104 7.26 4.91 -18.64
C GLY A 104 8.03 3.89 -17.79
N GLU A 105 8.80 4.37 -16.81
CA GLU A 105 9.59 3.52 -15.90
C GLU A 105 8.68 2.55 -15.11
N SER A 106 7.56 3.04 -14.57
CA SER A 106 6.57 2.21 -13.87
C SER A 106 5.95 1.16 -14.80
N GLY A 107 5.69 1.52 -16.07
CA GLY A 107 5.18 0.59 -17.08
C GLY A 107 6.17 -0.52 -17.44
N LEU A 108 7.46 -0.19 -17.51
CA LEU A 108 8.50 -1.19 -17.69
C LEU A 108 8.59 -2.13 -16.49
N ALA A 109 8.56 -1.59 -15.27
CA ALA A 109 8.62 -2.40 -14.05
C ALA A 109 7.43 -3.36 -13.94
N THR A 110 6.20 -2.89 -14.23
CA THR A 110 5.00 -3.73 -14.20
C THR A 110 4.99 -4.79 -15.30
N THR A 111 5.39 -4.44 -16.53
CA THR A 111 5.47 -5.42 -17.63
C THR A 111 6.56 -6.47 -17.38
N LEU A 112 7.72 -6.06 -16.87
CA LEU A 112 8.79 -6.99 -16.50
C LEU A 112 8.36 -7.91 -15.35
N GLY A 113 7.69 -7.38 -14.33
CA GLY A 113 7.09 -8.17 -13.26
C GLY A 113 6.04 -9.17 -13.76
N LEU A 114 5.14 -8.73 -14.66
CA LEU A 114 4.12 -9.58 -15.26
C LEU A 114 4.73 -10.70 -16.11
N LEU A 115 5.69 -10.38 -16.98
CA LEU A 115 6.40 -11.37 -17.80
C LEU A 115 7.14 -12.37 -16.93
N CYS A 116 7.80 -11.90 -15.87
CA CYS A 116 8.51 -12.76 -14.96
C CYS A 116 7.57 -13.67 -14.17
N GLY A 117 6.43 -13.14 -13.69
CA GLY A 117 5.39 -13.91 -13.03
C GLY A 117 4.79 -14.97 -13.96
N LEU A 118 4.50 -14.62 -15.22
CA LEU A 118 3.99 -15.54 -16.23
C LEU A 118 5.01 -16.65 -16.56
N LEU A 119 6.30 -16.30 -16.67
CA LEU A 119 7.38 -17.26 -16.91
C LEU A 119 7.49 -18.25 -15.74
N LEU A 120 7.48 -17.76 -14.50
CA LEU A 120 7.52 -18.60 -13.30
C LEU A 120 6.29 -19.51 -13.19
N TYR A 121 5.11 -19.00 -13.52
CA TYR A 121 3.87 -19.78 -13.60
C TYR A 121 4.00 -20.90 -14.64
N SER A 122 4.51 -20.58 -15.84
CA SER A 122 4.70 -21.58 -16.90
C SER A 122 5.70 -22.67 -16.54
N LEU A 123 6.72 -22.36 -15.73
CA LEU A 123 7.71 -23.31 -15.24
C LEU A 123 7.22 -24.16 -14.05
N ARG A 124 5.97 -23.96 -13.58
CA ARG A 124 5.42 -24.57 -12.36
C ARG A 124 6.33 -24.41 -11.14
N ALA A 125 7.06 -23.29 -11.08
CA ALA A 125 7.93 -22.94 -9.96
C ALA A 125 7.13 -22.30 -8.82
N GLU A 126 5.95 -22.87 -8.51
CA GLU A 126 4.95 -22.28 -7.61
C GLU A 126 5.50 -22.11 -6.19
N THR A 127 6.38 -23.01 -5.74
CA THR A 127 7.02 -22.94 -4.41
C THR A 127 7.97 -21.76 -4.23
N MET A 128 8.58 -21.25 -5.31
CA MET A 128 9.38 -20.02 -5.30
C MET A 128 8.48 -18.80 -5.46
N LEU A 129 7.44 -18.91 -6.29
CA LEU A 129 6.49 -17.82 -6.54
C LEU A 129 5.74 -17.44 -5.25
N GLU A 130 5.13 -18.43 -4.59
CA GLU A 130 4.27 -18.26 -3.41
C GLU A 130 5.01 -17.54 -2.27
N LYS A 131 6.31 -17.80 -2.08
CA LYS A 131 7.06 -17.27 -0.92
C LYS A 131 7.81 -15.96 -1.17
N VAL A 132 8.09 -15.65 -2.43
CA VAL A 132 8.74 -14.40 -2.84
C VAL A 132 7.71 -13.32 -3.15
N LEU A 133 6.50 -13.73 -3.56
CA LEU A 133 5.36 -12.87 -3.83
C LEU A 133 4.29 -12.87 -2.74
N GLU A 134 4.40 -13.70 -1.69
CA GLU A 134 3.76 -13.42 -0.39
C GLU A 134 4.41 -12.15 0.18
N LEU A 135 4.10 -11.02 -0.44
CA LEU A 135 4.32 -9.72 0.13
C LEU A 135 3.46 -9.71 1.39
N ASN A 136 4.10 -9.77 2.55
CA ASN A 136 3.38 -9.64 3.80
C ASN A 136 2.69 -8.27 3.78
N GLU A 137 1.35 -8.30 3.73
CA GLU A 137 0.50 -7.12 3.68
C GLU A 137 0.87 -6.12 4.79
N GLU A 138 1.17 -6.63 5.98
CA GLU A 138 1.59 -5.81 7.12
C GLU A 138 2.90 -5.09 6.82
N VAL A 139 3.90 -5.76 6.27
CA VAL A 139 5.18 -5.13 5.91
C VAL A 139 4.96 -4.06 4.84
N PHE A 140 4.08 -4.32 3.86
CA PHE A 140 3.75 -3.32 2.85
C PHE A 140 3.12 -2.07 3.47
N PHE A 141 2.05 -2.22 4.26
CA PHE A 141 1.32 -1.10 4.83
C PHE A 141 2.03 -0.37 5.98
N PHE A 142 2.85 -1.07 6.77
CA PHE A 142 3.56 -0.50 7.93
C PHE A 142 5.00 -0.06 7.62
N VAL A 143 5.66 -0.62 6.61
CA VAL A 143 7.07 -0.32 6.31
C VAL A 143 7.26 0.39 4.97
N LEU A 144 6.63 -0.09 3.89
CA LEU A 144 6.89 0.43 2.54
C LEU A 144 6.05 1.66 2.18
N LEU A 145 4.77 1.62 2.53
CA LEU A 145 3.81 2.65 2.15
C LEU A 145 3.99 3.98 2.91
N PRO A 146 4.30 4.00 4.23
CA PRO A 146 4.50 5.25 4.98
C PRO A 146 5.61 6.16 4.40
N PRO A 147 6.82 5.68 4.07
CA PRO A 147 7.84 6.50 3.42
C PRO A 147 7.43 7.04 2.05
N ILE A 148 6.75 6.24 1.23
CA ILE A 148 6.32 6.63 -0.12
C ILE A 148 5.35 7.81 -0.05
N ILE A 149 4.34 7.71 0.82
CA ILE A 149 3.31 8.74 0.95
C ILE A 149 3.87 9.99 1.66
N PHE A 150 4.75 9.82 2.64
CA PHE A 150 5.47 10.94 3.22
C PHE A 150 6.27 11.71 2.15
N GLN A 151 7.03 11.00 1.32
CA GLN A 151 7.79 11.60 0.23
C GLN A 151 6.88 12.32 -0.77
N GLY A 152 5.73 11.74 -1.12
CA GLY A 152 4.74 12.39 -1.98
C GLY A 152 4.24 13.71 -1.38
N GLY A 153 3.86 13.69 -0.09
CA GLY A 153 3.45 14.87 0.68
C GLY A 153 4.54 15.94 0.79
N PHE A 154 5.77 15.53 1.08
CA PHE A 154 6.90 16.44 1.23
C PHE A 154 7.35 17.04 -0.11
N CYS A 155 7.28 16.29 -1.21
CA CYS A 155 7.74 16.71 -2.53
C CYS A 155 6.74 17.59 -3.31
N ILE A 156 5.51 17.78 -2.83
CA ILE A 156 4.53 18.63 -3.51
C ILE A 156 4.83 20.14 -3.42
N ASP A 157 4.51 20.90 -4.47
CA ASP A 157 4.62 22.37 -4.43
C ASP A 157 3.53 22.97 -3.54
N THR A 158 3.89 23.20 -2.27
CA THR A 158 2.99 23.75 -1.26
C THR A 158 2.45 25.13 -1.64
N LYS A 159 3.18 25.95 -2.42
CA LYS A 159 2.69 27.28 -2.83
C LYS A 159 1.49 27.16 -3.77
N THR A 160 1.62 26.34 -4.81
CA THR A 160 0.54 26.09 -5.77
C THR A 160 -0.61 25.33 -5.11
N LEU A 161 -0.30 24.37 -4.23
CA LEU A 161 -1.29 23.61 -3.49
C LEU A 161 -2.15 24.50 -2.58
N PHE A 162 -1.55 25.35 -1.74
CA PHE A 162 -2.32 26.20 -0.82
C PHE A 162 -3.05 27.34 -1.55
N LYS A 163 -2.50 27.84 -2.65
CA LYS A 163 -3.19 28.87 -3.46
C LYS A 163 -4.46 28.32 -4.11
N ASN A 164 -4.47 27.04 -4.51
CA ASN A 164 -5.57 26.39 -5.22
C ASN A 164 -6.22 25.25 -4.41
N PHE A 165 -6.07 25.27 -3.08
CA PHE A 165 -6.41 24.13 -2.21
C PHE A 165 -7.87 23.69 -2.38
N GLY A 166 -8.79 24.65 -2.45
CA GLY A 166 -10.22 24.36 -2.65
C GLY A 166 -10.49 23.62 -3.96
N THR A 167 -9.84 24.01 -5.06
CA THR A 167 -9.99 23.34 -6.36
C THR A 167 -9.39 21.94 -6.32
N ILE A 168 -8.22 21.77 -5.71
CA ILE A 168 -7.57 20.46 -5.58
C ILE A 168 -8.43 19.50 -4.77
N VAL A 169 -8.89 19.92 -3.58
CA VAL A 169 -9.75 19.10 -2.72
C VAL A 169 -11.07 18.79 -3.40
N TRP A 170 -11.67 19.77 -4.09
CA TRP A 170 -12.89 19.54 -4.84
C TRP A 170 -12.69 18.47 -5.91
N LEU A 171 -11.64 18.57 -6.72
CA LEU A 171 -11.30 17.57 -7.74
C LEU A 171 -11.01 16.21 -7.11
N ALA A 172 -10.17 16.16 -6.09
CA ALA A 172 -9.76 14.92 -5.42
C ALA A 172 -10.90 14.21 -4.67
N VAL A 173 -11.93 14.93 -4.20
CA VAL A 173 -13.08 14.28 -3.53
C VAL A 173 -14.16 13.94 -4.54
N TRP A 174 -14.56 14.88 -5.41
CA TRP A 174 -15.67 14.64 -6.33
C TRP A 174 -15.32 13.69 -7.47
N ALA A 175 -14.13 13.82 -8.08
CA ALA A 175 -13.75 12.94 -9.17
C ALA A 175 -13.63 11.49 -8.70
N THR A 176 -13.13 11.30 -7.49
CA THR A 176 -12.87 9.99 -6.90
C THR A 176 -14.16 9.32 -6.47
N LEU A 177 -15.08 10.04 -5.83
CA LEU A 177 -16.42 9.52 -5.51
C LEU A 177 -17.22 9.17 -6.77
N CYS A 178 -17.17 10.02 -7.81
CA CYS A 178 -17.82 9.72 -9.09
C CYS A 178 -17.22 8.48 -9.77
N SER A 179 -15.88 8.39 -9.82
CA SER A 179 -15.17 7.23 -10.39
C SER A 179 -15.51 5.95 -9.62
N PHE A 180 -15.43 6.01 -8.29
CA PHE A 180 -15.78 4.91 -7.38
C PHE A 180 -17.21 4.43 -7.60
N MET A 181 -18.20 5.34 -7.60
CA MET A 181 -19.60 4.97 -7.81
C MET A 181 -19.83 4.35 -9.18
N PHE A 182 -19.20 4.92 -10.22
CA PHE A 182 -19.32 4.41 -11.58
C PHE A 182 -18.74 3.00 -11.71
N ILE A 183 -17.51 2.78 -11.22
CA ILE A 183 -16.83 1.48 -11.30
C ILE A 183 -17.55 0.45 -10.43
N ALA A 184 -17.95 0.79 -9.20
CA ALA A 184 -18.68 -0.12 -8.32
C ALA A 184 -20.00 -0.55 -8.95
N GLY A 185 -20.77 0.40 -9.50
CA GLY A 185 -22.02 0.13 -10.20
C GLY A 185 -21.82 -0.71 -11.46
N ALA A 186 -20.79 -0.40 -12.26
CA ALA A 186 -20.50 -1.13 -13.49
C ALA A 186 -20.08 -2.59 -13.23
N VAL A 187 -19.18 -2.82 -12.26
CA VAL A 187 -18.72 -4.18 -11.90
C VAL A 187 -19.84 -4.99 -11.26
N PHE A 188 -20.62 -4.37 -10.35
CA PHE A 188 -21.76 -5.04 -9.75
C PHE A 188 -22.81 -5.43 -10.81
N LEU A 189 -23.17 -4.52 -11.71
CA LEU A 189 -24.13 -4.79 -12.77
C LEU A 189 -23.60 -5.85 -13.75
N ALA A 190 -22.32 -5.81 -14.11
CA ALA A 190 -21.70 -6.84 -14.94
C ALA A 190 -21.78 -8.24 -14.29
N GLY A 191 -21.62 -8.32 -12.97
CA GLY A 191 -21.79 -9.56 -12.21
C GLY A 191 -23.24 -10.05 -12.19
N GLN A 192 -24.22 -9.15 -12.11
CA GLN A 192 -25.64 -9.50 -12.20
C GLN A 192 -26.07 -9.92 -13.61
N LEU A 193 -25.39 -9.41 -14.64
CA LEU A 193 -25.63 -9.75 -16.05
C LEU A 193 -24.85 -10.99 -16.51
N GLU A 194 -24.21 -11.74 -15.60
CA GLU A 194 -23.41 -12.94 -15.88
C GLU A 194 -22.25 -12.72 -16.88
N LEU A 195 -21.81 -11.45 -17.06
CA LEU A 195 -20.63 -11.11 -17.87
C LEU A 195 -19.32 -11.48 -17.15
N CYS A 196 -19.36 -11.53 -15.83
CA CYS A 196 -18.27 -11.95 -14.96
C CYS A 196 -18.81 -12.78 -13.77
N SER A 197 -17.92 -13.32 -12.93
CA SER A 197 -18.29 -13.99 -11.67
C SER A 197 -19.26 -13.10 -10.87
N PRO A 198 -20.25 -13.64 -10.14
CA PRO A 198 -21.11 -12.80 -9.30
C PRO A 198 -20.29 -12.10 -8.22
N TRP A 199 -20.37 -10.76 -8.17
CA TRP A 199 -19.74 -9.93 -7.14
C TRP A 199 -20.79 -9.47 -6.13
N THR A 200 -20.47 -9.53 -4.85
CA THR A 200 -21.24 -8.84 -3.81
C THR A 200 -21.01 -7.33 -3.90
N ILE A 201 -21.94 -6.53 -3.35
CA ILE A 201 -21.79 -5.07 -3.34
C ILE A 201 -20.54 -4.62 -2.56
N HIS A 202 -20.19 -5.36 -1.49
CA HIS A 202 -19.01 -5.10 -0.68
C HIS A 202 -17.73 -5.32 -1.48
N GLU A 203 -17.63 -6.44 -2.22
CA GLU A 203 -16.49 -6.73 -3.08
C GLU A 203 -16.37 -5.72 -4.23
N ALA A 204 -17.48 -5.37 -4.87
CA ALA A 204 -17.51 -4.40 -5.97
C ALA A 204 -17.08 -3.00 -5.49
N MET A 205 -17.53 -2.56 -4.32
CA MET A 205 -17.11 -1.31 -3.70
C MET A 205 -15.63 -1.35 -3.28
N GLY A 206 -15.19 -2.42 -2.63
CA GLY A 206 -13.78 -2.60 -2.26
C GLY A 206 -12.86 -2.50 -3.48
N PHE A 207 -13.19 -3.21 -4.55
CA PHE A 207 -12.47 -3.13 -5.82
C PHE A 207 -12.49 -1.73 -6.42
N ALA A 208 -13.67 -1.10 -6.48
CA ALA A 208 -13.81 0.24 -7.06
C ALA A 208 -13.00 1.30 -6.32
N THR A 209 -12.87 1.22 -4.99
CA THR A 209 -12.04 2.18 -4.24
C THR A 209 -10.56 2.07 -4.61
N VAL A 210 -10.02 0.85 -4.71
CA VAL A 210 -8.60 0.64 -5.05
C VAL A 210 -8.30 1.11 -6.48
N ILE A 211 -9.22 0.86 -7.42
CA ILE A 211 -9.04 1.25 -8.83
C ILE A 211 -9.27 2.76 -9.06
N SER A 212 -9.94 3.46 -8.14
CA SER A 212 -10.20 4.90 -8.29
C SER A 212 -8.99 5.78 -7.98
N ALA A 213 -7.96 5.24 -7.32
CA ALA A 213 -6.69 5.92 -7.09
C ALA A 213 -5.96 6.17 -8.42
N THR A 214 -5.47 7.39 -8.63
CA THR A 214 -4.84 7.84 -9.89
C THR A 214 -3.35 8.08 -9.68
N ASP A 215 -2.50 7.57 -10.59
CA ASP A 215 -1.06 7.86 -10.57
C ASP A 215 -0.74 9.04 -11.50
N PRO A 216 -0.23 10.18 -10.98
CA PRO A 216 0.06 11.34 -11.80
C PRO A 216 1.35 11.17 -12.62
N VAL A 217 2.23 10.20 -12.33
CA VAL A 217 3.58 10.12 -12.91
C VAL A 217 3.54 10.02 -14.43
N ALA A 218 2.67 9.17 -14.97
CA ALA A 218 2.51 9.03 -16.42
C ALA A 218 2.01 10.34 -17.06
N VAL A 219 0.97 10.94 -16.48
CA VAL A 219 0.38 12.18 -17.00
C VAL A 219 1.37 13.34 -16.91
N LEU A 220 2.05 13.50 -15.78
CA LEU A 220 3.05 14.54 -15.55
C LEU A 220 4.25 14.41 -16.49
N SER A 221 4.66 13.18 -16.83
CA SER A 221 5.75 12.95 -17.79
C SER A 221 5.39 13.44 -19.19
N VAL A 222 4.16 13.18 -19.64
CA VAL A 222 3.64 13.68 -20.92
C VAL A 222 3.46 15.19 -20.85
N LEU A 223 2.90 15.70 -19.76
CA LEU A 223 2.63 17.12 -19.56
C LEU A 223 3.92 17.96 -19.62
N LYS A 224 5.03 17.47 -19.03
CA LYS A 224 6.35 18.12 -19.14
C LYS A 224 6.91 18.16 -20.56
N SER A 225 6.53 17.19 -21.40
CA SER A 225 6.94 17.17 -22.81
C SER A 225 6.16 18.17 -23.66
N LEU A 226 4.99 18.60 -23.18
CA LEU A 226 4.15 19.62 -23.78
C LEU A 226 4.50 20.97 -23.15
N SER A 227 5.34 21.77 -23.82
CA SER A 227 5.79 23.10 -23.33
C SER A 227 4.67 24.08 -22.96
N THR A 228 3.41 23.76 -23.27
CA THR A 228 2.22 24.58 -23.02
C THR A 228 1.64 24.40 -21.60
N ALA A 229 1.98 23.33 -20.89
CA ALA A 229 1.43 23.11 -19.57
C ALA A 229 2.17 23.92 -18.51
N GLY A 230 1.52 24.98 -18.04
CA GLY A 230 2.07 25.80 -16.96
C GLY A 230 2.24 25.05 -15.64
N PRO A 231 3.09 25.55 -14.73
CA PRO A 231 3.33 24.97 -13.40
C PRO A 231 2.05 24.80 -12.57
N LEU A 232 1.02 25.60 -12.86
CA LEU A 232 -0.30 25.49 -12.23
C LEU A 232 -0.98 24.16 -12.51
N LEU A 233 -1.03 23.72 -13.79
CA LEU A 233 -1.71 22.49 -14.17
C LEU A 233 -0.95 21.26 -13.63
N SER A 234 0.37 21.29 -13.70
CA SER A 234 1.23 20.25 -13.12
C SER A 234 1.04 20.15 -11.61
N GLY A 235 0.93 21.29 -10.90
CA GLY A 235 0.68 21.31 -9.46
C GLY A 235 -0.72 20.85 -9.09
N LEU A 236 -1.73 21.19 -9.90
CA LEU A 236 -3.12 20.77 -9.68
C LEU A 236 -3.29 19.26 -9.83
N ILE A 237 -2.75 18.68 -10.91
CA ILE A 237 -2.78 17.23 -11.16
C ILE A 237 -2.01 16.49 -10.07
N ALA A 238 -0.80 16.94 -9.74
CA ALA A 238 -0.01 16.32 -8.69
C ALA A 238 -0.72 16.33 -7.32
N GLY A 239 -1.40 17.44 -6.98
CA GLY A 239 -2.15 17.54 -5.73
C GLY A 239 -3.44 16.74 -5.72
N GLU A 240 -4.15 16.68 -6.85
CA GLU A 240 -5.36 15.88 -6.98
C GLU A 240 -5.03 14.41 -6.76
N SER A 241 -4.05 13.88 -7.48
CA SER A 241 -3.73 12.46 -7.45
C SER A 241 -3.15 12.04 -6.09
N LEU A 242 -2.33 12.90 -5.47
CA LEU A 242 -1.79 12.65 -4.13
C LEU A 242 -2.88 12.63 -3.04
N LEU A 243 -3.86 13.55 -3.08
CA LEU A 243 -4.98 13.53 -2.14
C LEU A 243 -5.95 12.38 -2.43
N ASN A 244 -6.17 12.06 -3.70
CA ASN A 244 -6.99 10.93 -4.15
C ASN A 244 -6.50 9.62 -3.52
N ASP A 245 -5.20 9.34 -3.56
CA ASP A 245 -4.62 8.12 -2.95
C ASP A 245 -5.00 7.95 -1.48
N ALA A 246 -4.89 9.04 -0.69
CA ALA A 246 -5.30 9.01 0.70
C ALA A 246 -6.81 8.85 0.88
N ILE A 247 -7.62 9.50 0.05
CA ILE A 247 -9.09 9.40 0.07
C ILE A 247 -9.53 7.97 -0.25
N CYS A 248 -9.04 7.37 -1.33
CA CYS A 248 -9.37 6.00 -1.75
C CYS A 248 -9.02 4.98 -0.66
N LEU A 249 -7.85 5.11 -0.05
CA LEU A 249 -7.43 4.22 1.02
C LEU A 249 -8.30 4.37 2.29
N VAL A 250 -8.62 5.60 2.71
CA VAL A 250 -9.49 5.83 3.88
C VAL A 250 -10.89 5.32 3.60
N LEU A 251 -11.38 5.50 2.37
CA LEU A 251 -12.67 4.98 1.92
C LEU A 251 -12.69 3.45 1.92
N TYR A 252 -11.65 2.80 1.38
CA TYR A 252 -11.47 1.35 1.40
C TYR A 252 -11.53 0.78 2.82
N ARG A 253 -10.75 1.35 3.75
CA ARG A 253 -10.76 0.92 5.17
C ARG A 253 -12.11 1.14 5.85
N SER A 254 -12.82 2.22 5.49
CA SER A 254 -14.16 2.50 6.01
C SER A 254 -15.21 1.51 5.50
N LEU A 255 -15.05 1.04 4.26
CA LEU A 255 -15.93 0.07 3.61
C LEU A 255 -15.66 -1.38 4.01
N ILE A 256 -14.42 -1.77 4.35
CA ILE A 256 -14.17 -3.14 4.83
C ILE A 256 -14.63 -3.32 6.28
N ARG A 257 -14.57 -2.26 7.08
CA ARG A 257 -15.14 -2.27 8.45
C ARG A 257 -16.67 -2.17 8.45
N TRP A 258 -17.30 -2.17 7.28
CA TRP A 258 -18.73 -2.08 7.11
C TRP A 258 -19.36 -3.48 7.24
N GLU A 259 -19.82 -3.80 8.45
CA GLU A 259 -20.43 -5.11 8.77
C GLU A 259 -21.95 -4.91 9.00
N ASP A 260 -22.71 -4.67 7.92
CA ASP A 260 -24.18 -4.48 7.90
C ASP A 260 -24.75 -3.13 8.42
N ARG A 261 -23.94 -2.06 8.52
CA ARG A 261 -24.45 -0.70 8.80
C ARG A 261 -25.12 -0.07 7.57
N SER A 262 -25.71 1.13 7.69
CA SER A 262 -26.11 1.86 6.48
C SER A 262 -24.90 2.50 5.81
N LEU A 263 -24.91 2.68 4.48
CA LEU A 263 -23.89 3.42 3.72
C LEU A 263 -23.59 4.80 4.34
N VAL A 264 -24.61 5.44 4.91
CA VAL A 264 -24.50 6.72 5.61
C VAL A 264 -23.52 6.63 6.79
N HIS A 265 -23.52 5.54 7.56
CA HIS A 265 -22.56 5.34 8.65
C HIS A 265 -21.14 5.17 8.10
N ALA A 266 -20.97 4.42 7.00
CA ALA A 266 -19.65 4.28 6.36
C ALA A 266 -19.11 5.65 5.88
N LEU A 267 -19.97 6.49 5.29
CA LEU A 267 -19.60 7.84 4.87
C LEU A 267 -19.30 8.76 6.07
N GLN A 268 -20.08 8.68 7.14
CA GLN A 268 -19.81 9.43 8.37
C GLN A 268 -18.48 9.02 9.00
N THR A 269 -18.21 7.72 9.08
CA THR A 269 -16.92 7.18 9.55
C THR A 269 -15.78 7.65 8.65
N PHE A 270 -15.97 7.62 7.33
CA PHE A 270 -14.99 8.16 6.38
C PHE A 270 -14.67 9.64 6.66
N ILE A 271 -15.69 10.50 6.78
CA ILE A 271 -15.50 11.93 7.06
C ILE A 271 -14.78 12.13 8.40
N TYR A 272 -15.21 11.42 9.44
CA TYR A 272 -14.60 11.48 10.77
C TYR A 272 -13.12 11.06 10.74
N VAL A 273 -12.82 9.90 10.17
CA VAL A 273 -11.46 9.35 10.08
C VAL A 273 -10.58 10.24 9.22
N PHE A 274 -11.07 10.71 8.08
CA PHE A 274 -10.31 11.60 7.19
C PHE A 274 -9.97 12.92 7.89
N ALA A 275 -10.97 13.64 8.41
CA ALA A 275 -10.78 14.96 9.02
C ALA A 275 -9.89 14.91 10.27
N SER A 276 -10.07 13.92 11.14
CA SER A 276 -9.25 13.74 12.34
C SER A 276 -7.81 13.34 12.00
N SER A 277 -7.59 12.49 10.99
CA SER A 277 -6.24 12.14 10.51
C SER A 277 -5.50 13.35 9.95
N CYS A 278 -6.18 14.19 9.14
CA CYS A 278 -5.63 15.44 8.64
C CYS A 278 -5.22 16.37 9.80
N LEU A 279 -6.11 16.55 10.78
CA LEU A 279 -5.84 17.41 11.93
C LEU A 279 -4.64 16.91 12.73
N LEU A 280 -4.55 15.61 12.98
CA LEU A 280 -3.44 15.00 13.70
C LEU A 280 -2.12 15.20 12.93
N GLY A 281 -2.09 14.90 11.63
CA GLY A 281 -0.91 15.08 10.78
C GLY A 281 -0.39 16.53 10.79
N THR A 282 -1.30 17.49 10.63
CA THR A 282 -0.94 18.92 10.71
C THR A 282 -0.41 19.32 12.09
N ALA A 283 -1.02 18.84 13.18
CA ALA A 283 -0.54 19.10 14.54
C ALA A 283 0.91 18.61 14.74
N PHE A 284 1.24 17.40 14.28
CA PHE A 284 2.61 16.87 14.36
C PHE A 284 3.60 17.67 13.51
N ALA A 285 3.20 18.16 12.33
CA ALA A 285 4.03 19.05 11.52
C ALA A 285 4.31 20.38 12.23
N PHE A 286 3.32 20.96 12.91
CA PHE A 286 3.50 22.17 13.72
C PHE A 286 4.44 21.94 14.90
N VAL A 287 4.28 20.83 15.62
CA VAL A 287 5.18 20.48 16.73
C VAL A 287 6.61 20.30 16.23
N SER A 288 6.79 19.59 15.10
CA SER A 288 8.11 19.45 14.45
C SER A 288 8.73 20.81 14.13
N SER A 289 7.96 21.73 13.54
CA SER A 289 8.41 23.11 13.28
C SER A 289 8.83 23.87 14.55
N LEU A 290 8.07 23.73 15.64
CA LEU A 290 8.45 24.33 16.92
C LEU A 290 9.76 23.77 17.44
N VAL A 291 9.96 22.45 17.33
CA VAL A 291 11.20 21.79 17.74
C VAL A 291 12.40 22.34 16.96
N TYR A 292 12.29 22.51 15.64
CA TYR A 292 13.32 23.17 14.83
C TYR A 292 13.61 24.62 15.23
N LYS A 293 12.61 25.33 15.74
CA LYS A 293 12.75 26.69 16.26
C LYS A 293 13.42 26.72 17.64
N PHE A 294 13.21 25.71 18.48
CA PHE A 294 13.74 25.64 19.84
C PHE A 294 15.19 25.13 19.90
N PHE A 295 15.62 24.33 18.94
CA PHE A 295 17.03 23.99 18.84
C PHE A 295 17.83 25.28 18.52
N PRO A 296 18.96 25.54 19.21
CA PRO A 296 19.80 26.68 18.89
C PRO A 296 20.39 26.48 17.49
N ARG A 297 20.00 27.33 16.54
CA ARG A 297 20.72 27.49 15.28
C ARG A 297 22.13 27.92 15.65
N ASP A 298 23.11 27.05 15.43
CA ASP A 298 24.50 27.41 15.67
C ASP A 298 24.86 28.50 14.67
N ASN A 299 24.72 29.76 15.09
CA ASN A 299 25.21 30.91 14.36
C ASN A 299 26.72 30.71 14.34
N GLY A 300 27.26 30.27 13.19
CA GLY A 300 28.66 29.98 12.96
C GLY A 300 29.61 31.11 13.36
N GLY A 301 29.86 31.20 14.66
CA GLY A 301 30.86 32.03 15.31
C GLY A 301 32.04 31.17 15.72
N ASN A 302 32.54 30.32 14.82
CA ASN A 302 33.91 29.83 14.90
C ASN A 302 34.41 29.36 13.52
N ASN A 303 34.75 30.33 12.67
CA ASN A 303 35.60 30.12 11.50
C ASN A 303 36.92 29.49 11.96
N GLY A 304 37.25 28.29 11.47
CA GLY A 304 38.59 27.73 11.70
C GLY A 304 38.88 26.40 11.03
N GLY A 305 37.89 25.54 10.78
CA GLY A 305 38.14 24.20 10.25
C GLY A 305 38.20 24.10 8.72
N TYR A 306 37.25 24.73 8.03
CA TYR A 306 37.06 24.57 6.58
C TYR A 306 37.75 25.66 5.74
N GLU A 307 38.07 26.83 6.33
CA GLU A 307 38.70 27.95 5.63
C GLU A 307 40.19 27.71 5.28
N LEU A 308 40.86 26.80 5.98
CA LEU A 308 42.26 26.45 5.71
C LEU A 308 42.41 25.42 4.57
N ALA A 309 41.39 24.59 4.34
CA ALA A 309 41.34 23.67 3.18
C ALA A 309 40.96 24.42 1.90
N SER A 310 40.02 25.36 1.98
CA SER A 310 39.61 26.18 0.83
C SER A 310 40.66 27.20 0.40
N ARG A 311 41.49 27.75 1.30
CA ARG A 311 42.58 28.67 0.92
C ARG A 311 43.76 28.01 0.19
N ARG A 312 43.98 26.70 0.32
CA ARG A 312 44.98 25.98 -0.51
C ARG A 312 44.45 25.74 -1.92
N LEU A 313 43.17 25.42 -2.05
CA LEU A 313 42.51 25.19 -3.35
C LEU A 313 42.18 26.50 -4.08
N ALA A 314 41.89 27.59 -3.36
CA ALA A 314 41.65 28.92 -3.93
C ALA A 314 42.93 29.62 -4.42
N SER A 315 44.10 28.98 -4.32
CA SER A 315 45.33 29.50 -4.93
C SER A 315 45.49 29.11 -6.41
N GLU A 316 44.60 28.27 -6.97
CA GLU A 316 44.68 27.81 -8.38
C GLU A 316 43.50 28.22 -9.29
N GLU A 317 42.36 28.74 -8.79
CA GLU A 317 41.15 28.94 -9.63
C GLU A 317 40.51 30.35 -9.53
N VAL A 318 41.32 31.40 -9.53
CA VAL A 318 40.86 32.79 -9.27
C VAL A 318 40.06 33.45 -10.42
N GLU A 319 39.82 32.83 -11.57
CA GLU A 319 39.20 33.55 -12.71
C GLU A 319 37.71 33.30 -13.00
N HIS A 320 37.05 32.27 -12.45
CA HIS A 320 35.68 31.92 -12.86
C HIS A 320 34.53 32.30 -11.89
N ALA A 321 34.82 32.76 -10.66
CA ALA A 321 33.83 32.81 -9.56
C ALA A 321 33.10 34.15 -9.33
N ARG A 322 32.86 34.98 -10.36
CA ARG A 322 32.12 36.26 -10.21
C ARG A 322 30.64 36.21 -10.59
N TYR A 323 30.14 35.13 -11.19
CA TYR A 323 28.72 35.01 -11.57
C TYR A 323 27.88 34.18 -10.58
N GLU A 324 28.50 33.31 -9.79
CA GLU A 324 27.78 32.44 -8.82
C GLU A 324 27.51 33.09 -7.44
N ARG A 325 28.04 34.31 -7.21
CA ARG A 325 28.02 34.97 -5.90
C ARG A 325 26.61 35.45 -5.46
N GLY A 326 25.64 35.53 -6.37
CA GLY A 326 24.27 35.96 -6.07
C GLY A 326 23.38 34.88 -5.43
N ASP A 327 23.67 33.60 -5.68
CA ASP A 327 22.88 32.48 -5.14
C ASP A 327 23.52 31.82 -3.91
N GLN A 328 24.83 31.98 -3.72
CA GLN A 328 25.55 31.44 -2.56
C GLN A 328 25.29 32.20 -1.25
N GLU A 329 24.93 33.49 -1.28
CA GLU A 329 24.58 34.25 -0.07
C GLU A 329 23.27 33.79 0.58
N ARG A 330 22.40 33.05 -0.15
CA ARG A 330 21.20 32.41 0.44
C ARG A 330 21.44 31.00 1.00
N SER A 331 22.59 30.38 0.70
CA SER A 331 22.96 29.03 1.20
C SER A 331 24.01 29.06 2.31
N ALA A 332 24.49 30.23 2.73
CA ALA A 332 25.49 30.34 3.79
C ALA A 332 24.83 30.33 5.19
N GLY A 333 24.74 29.13 5.77
CA GLY A 333 24.58 28.92 7.21
C GLY A 333 23.38 28.06 7.58
N TYR A 334 23.45 26.75 7.40
CA TYR A 334 22.58 25.81 8.11
C TYR A 334 23.39 25.21 9.28
N GLY A 335 23.25 25.83 10.46
CA GLY A 335 23.88 25.40 11.70
C GLY A 335 23.08 24.30 12.41
N TYR A 336 22.96 23.13 11.79
CA TYR A 336 22.54 21.86 12.41
C TYR A 336 23.31 20.70 11.77
N SER A 337 23.57 19.63 12.52
CA SER A 337 23.99 18.37 11.89
C SER A 337 22.82 17.86 11.06
N VAL A 338 23.05 17.55 9.77
CA VAL A 338 22.06 16.91 8.87
C VAL A 338 21.39 15.70 9.53
N VAL A 339 22.14 15.00 10.40
CA VAL A 339 21.63 13.88 11.18
C VAL A 339 20.47 14.30 12.10
N LEU A 340 20.56 15.46 12.76
CA LEU A 340 19.51 15.95 13.67
C LEU A 340 18.25 16.30 12.89
N GLU A 341 18.39 16.98 11.75
CA GLU A 341 17.27 17.34 10.88
C GLU A 341 16.55 16.09 10.36
N VAL A 342 17.30 15.14 9.80
CA VAL A 342 16.73 13.86 9.34
C VAL A 342 16.10 13.08 10.50
N SER A 343 16.72 13.09 11.69
CA SER A 343 16.19 12.37 12.86
C SER A 343 14.88 12.96 13.36
N VAL A 344 14.78 14.28 13.47
CA VAL A 344 13.55 14.97 13.89
C VAL A 344 12.45 14.74 12.86
N LEU A 345 12.77 14.86 11.57
CA LEU A 345 11.83 14.61 10.48
C LEU A 345 11.27 13.18 10.55
N VAL A 346 12.12 12.15 10.59
CA VAL A 346 11.68 10.75 10.64
C VAL A 346 10.86 10.48 11.90
N LEU A 347 11.30 10.98 13.06
CA LEU A 347 10.63 10.77 14.34
C LEU A 347 9.21 11.33 14.34
N PHE A 348 9.03 12.61 13.99
CA PHE A 348 7.69 13.23 14.06
C PHE A 348 6.72 12.65 13.03
N VAL A 349 7.22 12.26 11.85
CA VAL A 349 6.39 11.63 10.83
C VAL A 349 5.92 10.26 11.31
N TRP A 350 6.80 9.43 11.88
CA TRP A 350 6.42 8.09 12.35
C TRP A 350 5.54 8.16 13.60
N MET A 351 5.75 9.16 14.48
CA MET A 351 4.85 9.40 15.61
C MET A 351 3.44 9.76 15.15
N SER A 352 3.29 10.59 14.11
CA SER A 352 1.98 10.95 13.56
C SER A 352 1.23 9.71 13.03
N TYR A 353 1.95 8.80 12.39
CA TYR A 353 1.43 7.54 11.87
C TYR A 353 0.98 6.58 12.96
N LEU A 354 1.90 6.26 13.88
CA LEU A 354 1.67 5.27 14.92
C LEU A 354 0.56 5.73 15.88
N LEU A 355 0.53 7.03 16.19
CA LEU A 355 -0.53 7.58 17.03
C LEU A 355 -1.89 7.55 16.30
N ALA A 356 -1.93 7.87 15.02
CA ALA A 356 -3.16 7.79 14.24
C ALA A 356 -3.71 6.35 14.17
N GLU A 357 -2.86 5.36 13.86
CA GLU A 357 -3.25 3.95 13.85
C GLU A 357 -3.69 3.48 15.25
N GLY A 358 -2.99 3.91 16.31
CA GLY A 358 -3.38 3.64 17.70
C GLY A 358 -4.73 4.25 18.11
N LEU A 359 -5.13 5.37 17.49
CA LEU A 359 -6.43 6.01 17.67
C LEU A 359 -7.51 5.49 16.69
N GLN A 360 -7.24 4.40 15.98
CA GLN A 360 -8.11 3.83 14.94
C GLN A 360 -8.43 4.80 13.77
N LEU A 361 -7.59 5.82 13.60
CA LEU A 361 -7.62 6.75 12.47
C LEU A 361 -6.80 6.19 11.30
N SER A 362 -6.56 7.01 10.27
CA SER A 362 -5.70 6.63 9.14
C SER A 362 -4.31 7.23 9.33
N GLY A 363 -3.34 6.39 9.73
CA GLY A 363 -1.94 6.84 9.86
C GLY A 363 -1.35 7.30 8.54
N ILE A 364 -1.84 6.73 7.45
CA ILE A 364 -1.41 7.06 6.09
C ILE A 364 -1.84 8.49 5.73
N CYS A 365 -3.09 8.84 6.02
CA CYS A 365 -3.58 10.21 5.85
C CYS A 365 -2.85 11.19 6.78
N ALA A 366 -2.59 10.80 8.03
CA ALA A 366 -1.84 11.63 8.99
C ALA A 366 -0.42 11.92 8.50
N ILE A 367 0.32 10.92 8.00
CA ILE A 367 1.64 11.10 7.40
C ILE A 367 1.59 12.05 6.21
N LEU A 368 0.61 11.88 5.32
CA LEU A 368 0.50 12.71 4.12
C LEU A 368 0.41 14.19 4.50
N PHE A 369 -0.53 14.53 5.37
CA PHE A 369 -0.71 15.91 5.83
C PHE A 369 0.46 16.40 6.69
N CYS A 370 1.10 15.51 7.46
CA CYS A 370 2.34 15.83 8.15
C CYS A 370 3.43 16.26 7.16
N GLY A 371 3.67 15.49 6.09
CA GLY A 371 4.66 15.80 5.06
C GLY A 371 4.36 17.09 4.28
N ILE A 372 3.09 17.31 3.89
CA ILE A 372 2.66 18.52 3.17
C ILE A 372 2.95 19.79 4.00
N PHE A 373 2.64 19.76 5.29
CA PHE A 373 2.84 20.91 6.15
C PHE A 373 4.30 21.06 6.57
N MET A 374 5.03 19.96 6.80
CA MET A 374 6.44 20.01 7.20
C MET A 374 7.28 20.75 6.17
N ARG A 375 7.12 20.46 4.86
CA ARG A 375 7.85 21.18 3.78
C ARG A 375 7.62 22.70 3.73
N LYS A 376 6.59 23.22 4.42
CA LYS A 376 6.36 24.67 4.53
C LYS A 376 7.14 25.30 5.69
N TYR A 377 7.48 24.51 6.70
CA TYR A 377 7.95 24.98 8.01
C TYR A 377 9.35 24.47 8.42
N THR A 378 9.85 23.42 7.79
CA THR A 378 11.29 23.09 7.63
C THR A 378 11.75 23.57 6.28
#